data_AF-A0PVQ9-F1
#
_entry.id   AF-A0PVQ9-F1
#
_cell.length_a   1.000
_cell.length_b   1.000
_cell.length_c   1.000
_cell.angle_alpha   90.00
_cell.angle_beta   90.00
_cell.angle_gamma   90.00
#
_symmetry.space_group_name_H-M   'P 1'
#
loop_
_entity.id
_entity.type
_entity.pdbx_description
1 polymer ?
#
loop_
_entity_poly.entity_id
_entity_poly.type
_entity_poly.pdbx_seq_one_letter_code
_entity_poly.pdbx_strand_id
1 'polypeptide(L)'
;MLTGRHLYFAYGSNLCVRQMSVRCPDASDPRPAVLSDHDWLINERGVATVEPLTGGQVHGVLWQISDRDLATLDSAEGLPVRYRRDLLCVRTHDGPTTAWVYIDHRITPGPPRPEYLNRVIDGALHHGLPQRWIDFLHRWDPVHWLQPVSAAASGAGPQSLSALLSEPGLSEISQLRSRFGFLAIHGGGARVDYLEHMTAYVKQHHPTVPILIAGNGNRVMTLAAQQANIVGLTGSNVHGADDPLAERVDFVRRAAGDRFDALELNLAITALPNEGETAPDLAMTRRYAPELSDEQILALHSVLGGSPREIADTLAGYRDIYGVTSFTVQDNHLDNFAKVIAELR
;
A
#
# COMPACT_ATOMS: atom_id res chain seq x y z
N MET A 1 -20.53 5.24 -47.67
CA MET A 1 -19.94 4.13 -46.89
C MET A 1 -20.08 4.53 -45.44
N LEU A 2 -20.76 3.73 -44.62
CA LEU A 2 -20.90 3.98 -43.18
C LEU A 2 -19.49 3.93 -42.58
N THR A 3 -18.97 5.08 -42.14
CA THR A 3 -17.71 5.16 -41.41
C THR A 3 -17.86 4.36 -40.11
N GLY A 4 -16.98 3.39 -39.88
CA GLY A 4 -17.00 2.62 -38.65
C GLY A 4 -16.78 3.55 -37.47
N ARG A 5 -17.77 3.64 -36.57
CA ARG A 5 -17.61 4.34 -35.29
C ARG A 5 -17.25 3.31 -34.24
N HIS A 6 -16.13 3.54 -33.56
CA HIS A 6 -15.64 2.71 -32.49
C HIS A 6 -15.84 3.39 -31.15
N LEU A 7 -16.13 2.60 -30.12
CA LEU A 7 -16.10 3.05 -28.75
C LEU A 7 -14.70 2.88 -28.20
N TYR A 8 -14.11 3.95 -27.67
CA TYR A 8 -12.80 3.96 -27.06
C TYR A 8 -12.90 4.50 -25.63
N PHE A 9 -12.40 3.74 -24.66
CA PHE A 9 -12.39 4.13 -23.26
C PHE A 9 -11.03 4.71 -22.87
N ALA A 10 -11.03 6.01 -22.55
CA ALA A 10 -9.88 6.76 -22.08
C ALA A 10 -9.86 6.81 -20.55
N TYR A 11 -8.72 6.45 -19.95
CA TYR A 11 -8.50 6.50 -18.50
C TYR A 11 -7.17 7.21 -18.12
N GLY A 12 -6.39 7.64 -19.11
CA GLY A 12 -5.11 8.33 -18.95
C GLY A 12 -5.14 9.73 -19.56
N SER A 13 -4.04 10.16 -20.19
CA SER A 13 -3.92 11.52 -20.74
C SER A 13 -4.96 11.86 -21.83
N ASN A 14 -5.55 10.85 -22.48
CA ASN A 14 -6.66 11.01 -23.43
C ASN A 14 -8.00 11.39 -22.76
N LEU A 15 -8.04 11.57 -21.42
CA LEU A 15 -9.11 12.31 -20.74
C LEU A 15 -9.08 13.81 -21.06
N CYS A 16 -7.94 14.35 -21.47
CA CYS A 16 -7.82 15.76 -21.82
C CYS A 16 -8.44 16.03 -23.19
N VAL A 17 -9.50 16.85 -23.21
CA VAL A 17 -10.23 17.23 -24.44
C VAL A 17 -9.31 17.87 -25.49
N ARG A 18 -8.39 18.76 -25.07
CA ARG A 18 -7.43 19.39 -25.98
C ARG A 18 -6.47 18.38 -26.63
N GLN A 19 -6.08 17.35 -25.89
CA GLN A 19 -5.24 16.28 -26.44
C GLN A 19 -6.05 15.42 -27.42
N MET A 20 -7.29 15.08 -27.05
CA MET A 20 -8.19 14.33 -27.92
C MET A 20 -8.53 15.08 -29.20
N SER A 21 -8.81 16.38 -29.16
CA SER A 21 -9.14 17.16 -30.37
C SER A 21 -7.98 17.23 -31.38
N VAL A 22 -6.73 17.11 -30.91
CA VAL A 22 -5.54 17.08 -31.77
C VAL A 22 -5.29 15.68 -32.33
N ARG A 23 -5.43 14.64 -31.50
CA ARG A 23 -5.16 13.24 -31.91
C ARG A 23 -6.30 12.61 -32.70
N CYS A 24 -7.53 12.92 -32.33
CA CYS A 24 -8.77 12.34 -32.83
C CYS A 24 -9.79 13.48 -33.11
N PRO A 25 -9.64 14.21 -34.23
CA PRO A 25 -10.52 15.34 -34.55
C PRO A 25 -11.99 14.96 -34.75
N ASP A 26 -12.28 13.70 -35.07
CA ASP A 26 -13.65 13.19 -35.25
C ASP A 26 -14.24 12.64 -33.94
N ALA A 27 -13.49 12.67 -32.82
CA ALA A 27 -13.94 12.18 -31.52
C ALA A 27 -15.17 12.96 -31.05
N SER A 28 -16.21 12.22 -30.64
CA SER A 28 -17.48 12.79 -30.21
C SER A 28 -18.13 12.00 -29.09
N ASP A 29 -19.19 12.56 -28.50
CA ASP A 29 -20.01 11.93 -27.47
C ASP A 29 -19.22 11.41 -26.23
N PRO A 30 -18.41 12.27 -25.56
CA PRO A 30 -17.71 11.87 -24.35
C PRO A 30 -18.70 11.56 -23.22
N ARG A 31 -18.70 10.32 -22.75
CA ARG A 31 -19.57 9.88 -21.65
C ARG A 31 -18.75 9.29 -20.50
N PRO A 32 -18.96 9.69 -19.24
CA PRO A 32 -18.34 9.02 -18.11
C PRO A 32 -18.66 7.53 -18.09
N ALA A 33 -17.65 6.71 -17.85
CA ALA A 33 -17.75 5.26 -17.82
C ALA A 33 -16.81 4.65 -16.76
N VAL A 34 -17.10 3.42 -16.37
CA VAL A 34 -16.30 2.67 -15.38
C VAL A 34 -15.88 1.34 -15.96
N LEU A 35 -14.57 1.08 -15.96
CA LEU A 35 -14.03 -0.25 -16.20
C LEU A 35 -13.96 -0.98 -14.85
N SER A 36 -14.71 -2.08 -14.73
CA SER A 36 -14.74 -2.91 -13.51
C SER A 36 -13.63 -3.95 -13.55
N ASP A 37 -13.27 -4.47 -12.38
CA ASP A 37 -12.29 -5.54 -12.19
C ASP A 37 -10.88 -5.17 -12.72
N HIS A 38 -10.54 -3.87 -12.65
CA HIS A 38 -9.23 -3.34 -13.03
C HIS A 38 -8.75 -2.31 -12.00
N ASP A 39 -7.43 -2.20 -11.88
CA ASP A 39 -6.74 -1.12 -11.14
C ASP A 39 -6.10 -0.12 -12.11
N TRP A 40 -5.76 1.07 -11.61
CA TRP A 40 -5.09 2.13 -12.36
C TRP A 40 -3.78 2.51 -11.70
N LEU A 41 -2.71 2.63 -12.49
CA LEU A 41 -1.41 3.04 -11.99
C LEU A 41 -0.64 3.89 -13.01
N ILE A 42 0.34 4.65 -12.53
CA ILE A 42 1.40 5.23 -13.36
C ILE A 42 2.58 4.27 -13.41
N ASN A 43 2.95 3.81 -14.61
CA ASN A 43 4.03 2.84 -14.76
C ASN A 43 5.43 3.47 -14.78
N GLU A 44 6.47 2.67 -14.97
CA GLU A 44 7.86 3.10 -14.87
C GLU A 44 8.25 4.12 -15.94
N ARG A 45 7.43 4.28 -16.99
CA ARG A 45 7.61 5.31 -18.01
C ARG A 45 6.93 6.62 -17.62
N GLY A 46 6.24 6.69 -16.49
CA GLY A 46 5.51 7.85 -16.00
C GLY A 46 4.19 8.12 -16.73
N VAL A 47 3.53 7.08 -17.24
CA VAL A 47 2.22 7.15 -17.93
C VAL A 47 1.22 6.16 -17.34
N ALA A 48 -0.07 6.43 -17.51
CA ALA A 48 -1.15 5.58 -17.01
C ALA A 48 -1.25 4.24 -17.74
N THR A 49 -1.57 3.19 -16.99
CA THR A 49 -2.01 1.88 -17.50
C THR A 49 -3.09 1.30 -16.58
N VAL A 50 -3.73 0.21 -17.01
CA VAL A 50 -4.66 -0.58 -16.19
C VAL A 50 -4.22 -2.03 -16.13
N GLU A 51 -4.50 -2.70 -15.03
CA GLU A 51 -4.27 -4.14 -14.87
C GLU A 51 -5.47 -4.83 -14.22
N PRO A 52 -5.69 -6.14 -14.46
CA PRO A 52 -6.79 -6.87 -13.84
C PRO A 52 -6.70 -6.85 -12.30
N LEU A 53 -7.78 -6.43 -11.65
CA LEU A 53 -7.94 -6.45 -10.19
C LEU A 53 -9.43 -6.62 -9.85
N THR A 54 -9.84 -7.82 -9.43
CA THR A 54 -11.23 -8.10 -9.05
C THR A 54 -11.75 -7.11 -8.00
N GLY A 55 -12.90 -6.51 -8.28
CA GLY A 55 -13.53 -5.48 -7.43
C GLY A 55 -12.93 -4.07 -7.58
N GLY A 56 -11.85 -3.91 -8.35
CA GLY A 56 -11.30 -2.62 -8.74
C GLY A 56 -12.23 -1.86 -9.70
N GLN A 57 -12.16 -0.53 -9.68
CA GLN A 57 -12.94 0.33 -10.56
C GLN A 57 -12.07 1.45 -11.10
N VAL A 58 -11.89 1.49 -12.42
CA VAL A 58 -11.20 2.59 -13.10
C VAL A 58 -12.23 3.50 -13.73
N HIS A 59 -12.27 4.75 -13.27
CA HIS A 59 -13.14 5.77 -13.86
C HIS A 59 -12.46 6.43 -15.05
N GLY A 60 -13.22 6.60 -16.13
CA GLY A 60 -12.73 7.21 -17.36
C GLY A 60 -13.86 7.73 -18.23
N VAL A 61 -13.56 7.98 -19.51
CA VAL A 61 -14.50 8.54 -20.48
C VAL A 61 -14.53 7.69 -21.73
N LEU A 62 -15.74 7.38 -22.16
CA LEU A 62 -16.01 6.70 -23.41
C LEU A 62 -16.18 7.72 -24.53
N TRP A 63 -15.41 7.57 -25.61
CA TRP A 63 -15.46 8.38 -26.81
C TRP A 63 -15.97 7.55 -27.99
N GLN A 64 -16.71 8.19 -28.90
CA GLN A 64 -16.96 7.67 -30.24
C GLN A 64 -15.89 8.21 -31.19
N ILE A 65 -15.11 7.34 -31.83
CA ILE A 65 -14.02 7.72 -32.75
C ILE A 65 -14.18 7.04 -34.12
N SER A 66 -13.67 7.68 -35.18
CA SER A 66 -13.69 7.14 -36.54
C SER A 66 -12.58 6.08 -36.74
N ASP A 67 -12.68 5.28 -37.81
CA ASP A 67 -11.60 4.35 -38.21
C ASP A 67 -10.24 5.07 -38.37
N ARG A 68 -10.27 6.30 -38.89
CA ARG A 68 -9.07 7.14 -39.07
C ARG A 68 -8.44 7.53 -37.74
N ASP A 69 -9.27 7.96 -36.79
CA ASP A 69 -8.82 8.35 -35.45
C ASP A 69 -8.28 7.14 -34.68
N LEU A 70 -8.94 5.99 -34.80
CA LEU A 70 -8.47 4.74 -34.21
C LEU A 70 -7.08 4.34 -34.76
N ALA A 71 -6.86 4.43 -36.07
CA ALA A 71 -5.55 4.19 -36.68
C ALA A 71 -4.49 5.21 -36.22
N THR A 72 -4.91 6.46 -35.96
CA THR A 72 -4.02 7.51 -35.44
C THR A 72 -3.62 7.24 -33.99
N LEU A 73 -4.56 6.76 -33.15
CA LEU A 73 -4.25 6.29 -31.80
C LEU A 73 -3.32 5.07 -31.83
N ASP A 74 -3.56 4.10 -32.71
CA ASP A 74 -2.69 2.92 -32.84
C ASP A 74 -1.22 3.30 -33.12
N SER A 75 -1.01 4.29 -34.00
CA SER A 75 0.32 4.83 -34.30
C SER A 75 0.92 5.63 -33.13
N ALA A 76 0.12 6.43 -32.43
CA ALA A 76 0.58 7.27 -31.32
C ALA A 76 0.93 6.46 -30.07
N GLU A 77 0.16 5.41 -29.80
CA GLU A 77 0.38 4.48 -28.69
C GLU A 77 1.46 3.44 -29.03
N GLY A 78 1.90 3.34 -30.29
CA GLY A 78 3.02 2.49 -30.71
C GLY A 78 2.69 1.00 -30.65
N LEU A 79 1.50 0.61 -31.11
CA LEU A 79 1.10 -0.79 -31.21
C LEU A 79 2.03 -1.59 -32.15
N PRO A 80 2.29 -2.89 -31.87
CA PRO A 80 1.96 -3.63 -30.64
C PRO A 80 3.06 -3.54 -29.57
N VAL A 81 4.09 -2.71 -29.79
CA VAL A 81 5.35 -2.76 -29.01
C VAL A 81 5.21 -2.06 -27.66
N ARG A 82 4.36 -1.02 -27.57
CA ARG A 82 4.24 -0.18 -26.36
C ARG A 82 2.92 -0.36 -25.61
N TYR A 83 1.83 -0.59 -26.31
CA TYR A 83 0.52 -0.91 -25.74
C TYR A 83 -0.06 -2.12 -26.50
N ARG A 84 -1.01 -2.83 -25.88
CA ARG A 84 -1.96 -3.71 -26.56
C ARG A 84 -3.33 -3.07 -26.56
N ARG A 85 -4.22 -3.49 -27.46
CA ARG A 85 -5.59 -2.97 -27.57
C ARG A 85 -6.59 -4.11 -27.35
N ASP A 86 -7.32 -4.05 -26.24
CA ASP A 86 -8.29 -5.07 -25.84
C ASP A 86 -9.71 -4.52 -25.92
N LEU A 87 -10.69 -5.35 -26.28
CA LEU A 87 -12.12 -5.02 -26.16
C LEU A 87 -12.57 -5.40 -24.75
N LEU A 88 -12.86 -4.40 -23.91
CA LEU A 88 -13.31 -4.60 -22.54
C LEU A 88 -14.72 -4.07 -22.34
N CYS A 89 -15.44 -4.68 -21.41
CA CYS A 89 -16.76 -4.21 -20.99
C CYS A 89 -16.60 -3.04 -20.02
N VAL A 90 -17.14 -1.88 -20.39
CA VAL A 90 -17.23 -0.69 -19.54
C VAL A 90 -18.69 -0.40 -19.22
N ARG A 91 -18.95 0.12 -18.03
CA ARG A 91 -20.31 0.48 -17.59
C ARG A 91 -20.50 1.98 -17.74
N THR A 92 -21.47 2.37 -18.56
CA THR A 92 -21.97 3.75 -18.62
C THR A 92 -23.27 3.84 -17.80
N HIS A 93 -23.84 5.04 -17.70
CA HIS A 93 -25.17 5.22 -17.13
C HIS A 93 -26.27 4.48 -17.92
N ASP A 94 -26.10 4.31 -19.23
CA ASP A 94 -27.04 3.61 -20.12
C ASP A 94 -26.95 2.08 -20.01
N GLY A 95 -25.89 1.57 -19.37
CA GLY A 95 -25.64 0.14 -19.21
C GLY A 95 -24.22 -0.29 -19.61
N PRO A 96 -23.96 -1.61 -19.62
CA PRO A 96 -22.67 -2.15 -20.08
C PRO A 96 -22.53 -2.01 -21.59
N THR A 97 -21.33 -1.64 -22.05
CA THR A 97 -20.96 -1.59 -23.47
C THR A 97 -19.52 -2.04 -23.66
N THR A 98 -19.19 -2.56 -24.83
CA THR A 98 -17.82 -2.96 -25.17
C THR A 98 -17.08 -1.79 -25.81
N ALA A 99 -15.83 -1.55 -25.38
CA ALA A 99 -14.99 -0.49 -25.91
C ALA A 99 -13.53 -0.93 -26.01
N TRP A 100 -12.81 -0.32 -26.94
CA TRP A 100 -11.37 -0.47 -27.04
C TRP A 100 -10.68 0.20 -25.85
N VAL A 101 -9.72 -0.51 -25.27
CA VAL A 101 -8.87 -0.05 -24.17
C VAL A 101 -7.42 -0.31 -24.55
N TYR A 102 -6.59 0.72 -24.52
CA TYR A 102 -5.14 0.58 -24.71
C TYR A 102 -4.52 0.25 -23.37
N ILE A 103 -3.72 -0.82 -23.28
CA ILE A 103 -3.11 -1.30 -22.02
C ILE A 103 -1.60 -1.44 -22.22
N ASP A 104 -0.79 -0.80 -21.38
CA ASP A 104 0.66 -1.02 -21.35
C ASP A 104 0.93 -2.31 -20.58
N HIS A 105 1.78 -3.19 -21.12
CA HIS A 105 2.18 -4.41 -20.43
C HIS A 105 3.09 -4.14 -19.22
N ARG A 106 3.65 -2.93 -19.16
CA ARG A 106 4.46 -2.45 -18.04
C ARG A 106 3.57 -2.02 -16.89
N ILE A 107 3.61 -2.82 -15.83
CA ILE A 107 2.85 -2.61 -14.59
C ILE A 107 3.77 -2.23 -13.42
N THR A 108 5.05 -1.92 -13.66
CA THR A 108 5.93 -1.48 -12.56
C THR A 108 5.63 -0.03 -12.24
N PRO A 109 5.24 0.35 -11.02
CA PRO A 109 4.92 1.74 -10.73
C PRO A 109 6.13 2.68 -10.87
N GLY A 110 5.88 3.93 -11.27
CA GLY A 110 6.89 4.98 -11.37
C GLY A 110 6.32 6.38 -11.17
N PRO A 111 7.17 7.41 -11.00
CA PRO A 111 6.69 8.79 -10.89
C PRO A 111 6.04 9.25 -12.20
N PRO A 112 4.93 10.00 -12.14
CA PRO A 112 4.35 10.59 -13.34
C PRO A 112 5.34 11.52 -14.01
N ARG A 113 5.30 11.56 -15.35
CA ARG A 113 6.05 12.58 -16.08
C ARG A 113 5.58 13.97 -15.65
N PRO A 114 6.49 14.98 -15.70
CA PRO A 114 6.10 16.36 -15.49
C PRO A 114 4.84 16.71 -16.31
N GLU A 115 3.87 17.36 -15.66
CA GLU A 115 2.58 17.78 -16.23
C GLU A 115 1.63 16.66 -16.69
N TYR A 116 2.06 15.40 -16.71
CA TYR A 116 1.21 14.29 -17.16
C TYR A 116 0.04 14.08 -16.21
N LEU A 117 0.32 13.97 -14.91
CA LEU A 117 -0.73 13.73 -13.92
C LEU A 117 -1.73 14.87 -13.88
N ASN A 118 -1.27 16.13 -13.89
CA ASN A 118 -2.14 17.31 -13.93
C ASN A 118 -3.10 17.24 -15.12
N ARG A 119 -2.60 16.85 -16.30
CA ARG A 119 -3.46 16.69 -17.49
C ARG A 119 -4.53 15.61 -17.33
N VAL A 120 -4.21 14.50 -16.66
CA VAL A 120 -5.19 13.43 -16.36
C VAL A 120 -6.24 13.95 -15.39
N ILE A 121 -5.81 14.63 -14.32
CA ILE A 121 -6.70 15.21 -13.29
C ILE A 121 -7.62 16.28 -13.89
N ASP A 122 -7.08 17.21 -14.68
CA ASP A 122 -7.86 18.25 -15.36
C ASP A 122 -8.91 17.65 -16.30
N GLY A 123 -8.54 16.58 -17.03
CA GLY A 123 -9.47 15.83 -17.86
C GLY A 123 -10.57 15.15 -17.03
N ALA A 124 -10.21 14.50 -15.93
CA ALA A 124 -11.16 13.87 -15.01
C ALA A 124 -12.16 14.89 -14.42
N LEU A 125 -11.66 16.06 -14.00
CA LEU A 125 -12.47 17.19 -13.52
C LEU A 125 -13.41 17.71 -14.61
N HIS A 126 -12.87 17.95 -15.82
CA HIS A 126 -13.64 18.46 -16.95
C HIS A 126 -14.84 17.55 -17.30
N HIS A 127 -14.65 16.24 -17.24
CA HIS A 127 -15.70 15.26 -17.53
C HIS A 127 -16.58 14.90 -16.32
N GLY A 128 -16.41 15.56 -15.17
CA GLY A 128 -17.22 15.34 -13.99
C GLY A 128 -17.08 13.95 -13.39
N LEU A 129 -15.87 13.36 -13.44
CA LEU A 129 -15.63 12.08 -12.77
C LEU A 129 -15.76 12.23 -11.23
N PRO A 130 -16.10 11.16 -10.49
CA PRO A 130 -16.39 11.26 -9.06
C PRO A 130 -15.22 11.84 -8.24
N GLN A 131 -15.52 12.65 -7.23
CA GLN A 131 -14.49 13.29 -6.38
C GLN A 131 -13.52 12.26 -5.77
N ARG A 132 -14.04 11.12 -5.30
CA ARG A 132 -13.22 10.01 -4.78
C ARG A 132 -12.14 9.52 -5.76
N TRP A 133 -12.41 9.62 -7.07
CA TRP A 133 -11.47 9.24 -8.12
C TRP A 133 -10.43 10.33 -8.35
N ILE A 134 -10.84 11.60 -8.30
CA ILE A 134 -9.93 12.74 -8.39
C ILE A 134 -8.96 12.74 -7.20
N ASP A 135 -9.47 12.56 -5.98
CA ASP A 135 -8.65 12.44 -4.76
C ASP A 135 -7.67 11.27 -4.85
N PHE A 136 -8.08 10.17 -5.48
CA PHE A 136 -7.23 9.02 -5.77
C PHE A 136 -6.09 9.39 -6.73
N LEU A 137 -6.39 10.10 -7.83
CA LEU A 137 -5.36 10.55 -8.79
C LEU A 137 -4.34 11.49 -8.14
N HIS A 138 -4.78 12.40 -7.25
CA HIS A 138 -3.88 13.31 -6.54
C HIS A 138 -2.82 12.60 -5.66
N ARG A 139 -3.09 11.37 -5.19
CA ARG A 139 -2.11 10.59 -4.40
C ARG A 139 -0.89 10.16 -5.20
N TRP A 140 -0.96 10.23 -6.53
CA TRP A 140 0.16 9.95 -7.42
C TRP A 140 1.10 11.16 -7.61
N ASP A 141 0.82 12.31 -7.00
CA ASP A 141 1.68 13.49 -7.05
C ASP A 141 2.91 13.31 -6.13
N PRO A 142 4.15 13.31 -6.69
CA PRO A 142 5.38 13.14 -5.93
C PRO A 142 5.63 14.17 -4.83
N VAL A 143 4.99 15.35 -4.87
CA VAL A 143 5.10 16.37 -3.81
C VAL A 143 4.61 15.84 -2.46
N HIS A 144 3.72 14.84 -2.46
CA HIS A 144 3.19 14.20 -1.25
C HIS A 144 4.03 13.00 -0.79
N TRP A 145 5.16 12.72 -1.45
CA TRP A 145 6.05 11.62 -1.08
C TRP A 145 7.10 12.09 -0.07
N LEU A 146 7.38 11.29 0.96
CA LEU A 146 8.33 11.63 2.03
C LEU A 146 9.74 11.96 1.47
N GLN A 147 10.32 13.09 1.89
CA GLN A 147 11.65 13.56 1.47
C GLN A 147 12.69 13.42 2.61
N PRO A 148 13.97 13.08 2.33
CA PRO A 148 15.02 12.96 3.35
C PRO A 148 15.57 14.32 3.81
N VAL A 149 15.93 14.43 5.10
CA VAL A 149 16.50 15.65 5.72
C VAL A 149 18.02 15.48 5.94
N SER A 150 18.79 16.58 5.80
CA SER A 150 20.26 16.62 5.92
C SER A 150 20.73 17.55 7.06
N ALA A 151 21.72 17.14 7.86
CA ALA A 151 22.56 18.01 8.72
C ALA A 151 23.82 17.28 9.26
N ALA A 152 24.81 18.04 9.77
CA ALA A 152 26.25 17.77 9.70
C ALA A 152 27.02 17.48 11.02
N ALA A 153 28.09 16.68 10.88
CA ALA A 153 29.40 16.48 11.55
C ALA A 153 29.77 16.99 12.99
N SER A 154 30.37 16.13 13.82
CA SER A 154 31.84 16.09 14.11
C SER A 154 32.27 15.15 15.28
N GLY A 155 33.38 14.39 15.11
CA GLY A 155 34.46 14.30 16.13
C GLY A 155 34.69 13.03 16.98
N ALA A 156 35.01 11.87 16.39
CA ALA A 156 35.96 10.83 16.86
C ALA A 156 35.87 9.62 15.92
N GLY A 157 36.99 9.04 15.51
CA GLY A 157 37.02 7.96 14.53
C GLY A 157 36.00 6.84 14.85
N PRO A 158 35.21 6.41 13.87
CA PRO A 158 33.94 5.73 14.10
C PRO A 158 34.09 4.34 14.72
N GLN A 159 33.50 4.13 15.89
CA GLN A 159 33.53 2.86 16.63
C GLN A 159 32.37 1.93 16.26
N SER A 160 31.49 2.36 15.35
CA SER A 160 30.33 1.62 14.85
C SER A 160 30.06 1.97 13.38
N LEU A 161 29.26 1.14 12.69
CA LEU A 161 28.87 1.38 11.29
C LEU A 161 28.18 2.74 11.11
N SER A 162 27.22 3.09 11.97
CA SER A 162 26.53 4.39 11.92
C SER A 162 27.48 5.58 12.11
N ALA A 163 28.51 5.43 12.94
CA ALA A 163 29.55 6.43 13.08
C ALA A 163 30.40 6.53 11.79
N LEU A 164 30.68 5.40 11.13
CA LEU A 164 31.51 5.33 9.92
C LEU A 164 30.82 6.01 8.73
N LEU A 165 29.50 5.85 8.64
CA LEU A 165 28.64 6.48 7.65
C LEU A 165 28.48 8.00 7.83
N SER A 166 28.89 8.54 8.98
CA SER A 166 28.83 9.96 9.29
C SER A 166 30.14 10.71 8.98
N GLU A 167 31.18 10.01 8.50
CA GLU A 167 32.50 10.60 8.17
C GLU A 167 32.49 11.32 6.80
N PRO A 168 33.00 12.57 6.72
CA PRO A 168 33.02 13.33 5.46
C PRO A 168 33.90 12.66 4.39
N GLY A 169 33.31 12.36 3.23
CA GLY A 169 34.01 11.76 2.09
C GLY A 169 33.91 10.23 1.99
N LEU A 170 33.33 9.55 2.99
CA LEU A 170 32.88 8.18 2.85
C LEU A 170 31.52 8.17 2.15
N SER A 171 31.40 7.44 1.04
CA SER A 171 30.11 7.22 0.39
C SER A 171 29.68 5.79 0.63
N GLU A 172 28.56 5.62 1.32
CA GLU A 172 27.87 4.35 1.38
C GLU A 172 26.88 4.29 0.22
N ILE A 173 27.09 3.32 -0.65
CA ILE A 173 26.06 2.89 -1.57
C ILE A 173 25.36 1.71 -0.91
N SER A 174 24.47 2.02 0.03
CA SER A 174 23.56 1.01 0.59
C SER A 174 22.42 0.82 -0.39
N GLN A 175 22.55 -0.17 -1.26
CA GLN A 175 21.47 -0.58 -2.14
C GLN A 175 20.51 -1.44 -1.33
N LEU A 176 19.46 -0.83 -0.76
CA LEU A 176 18.28 -1.58 -0.35
C LEU A 176 17.71 -2.24 -1.62
N ARG A 177 18.05 -3.51 -1.85
CA ARG A 177 17.34 -4.33 -2.85
C ARG A 177 16.02 -4.78 -2.25
N SER A 178 15.12 -3.84 -2.05
CA SER A 178 13.71 -4.14 -2.06
C SER A 178 12.96 -3.09 -2.86
N ARG A 179 12.11 -3.57 -3.77
CA ARG A 179 11.30 -2.81 -4.71
C ARG A 179 10.13 -2.11 -4.00
N PHE A 180 10.40 -1.34 -2.95
CA PHE A 180 9.34 -0.69 -2.16
C PHE A 180 8.94 0.68 -2.75
N GLY A 181 8.22 0.62 -3.86
CA GLY A 181 7.32 1.67 -4.35
C GLY A 181 5.84 1.25 -4.34
N PHE A 182 5.50 0.12 -3.69
CA PHE A 182 4.29 -0.64 -3.97
C PHE A 182 3.16 -0.52 -2.93
N LEU A 183 3.24 0.45 -2.00
CA LEU A 183 2.11 0.77 -1.11
C LEU A 183 1.14 1.80 -1.71
N ALA A 184 1.48 2.37 -2.87
CA ALA A 184 0.53 3.07 -3.71
C ALA A 184 -0.27 2.05 -4.54
N ILE A 185 -1.38 1.59 -3.93
CA ILE A 185 -2.60 1.11 -4.60
C ILE A 185 -2.54 -0.30 -5.20
N HIS A 186 -3.07 -1.23 -4.40
CA HIS A 186 -3.76 -2.44 -4.85
C HIS A 186 -4.90 -2.65 -3.86
N GLY A 187 -6.01 -3.25 -4.31
CA GLY A 187 -7.03 -3.75 -3.39
C GLY A 187 -6.39 -4.69 -2.36
N GLY A 188 -6.91 -4.69 -1.12
CA GLY A 188 -6.33 -5.47 -0.02
C GLY A 188 -6.11 -6.96 -0.37
N GLY A 189 -6.95 -7.52 -1.25
CA GLY A 189 -6.79 -8.87 -1.77
C GLY A 189 -5.49 -9.09 -2.55
N ALA A 190 -5.23 -8.29 -3.59
CA ALA A 190 -4.04 -8.44 -4.44
C ALA A 190 -2.73 -8.21 -3.69
N ARG A 191 -2.74 -7.36 -2.65
CA ARG A 191 -1.60 -7.23 -1.74
C ARG A 191 -1.28 -8.55 -1.03
N VAL A 192 -2.30 -9.30 -0.63
CA VAL A 192 -2.13 -10.60 0.01
C VAL A 192 -1.74 -11.69 -0.99
N ASP A 193 -2.29 -11.68 -2.21
CA ASP A 193 -1.87 -12.57 -3.30
C ASP A 193 -0.37 -12.42 -3.60
N TYR A 194 0.09 -11.17 -3.73
CA TYR A 194 1.50 -10.90 -4.00
C TYR A 194 2.39 -11.24 -2.80
N LEU A 195 1.93 -10.97 -1.58
CA LEU A 195 2.62 -11.36 -0.36
C LEU A 195 2.80 -12.89 -0.30
N GLU A 196 1.79 -13.66 -0.69
CA GLU A 196 1.86 -15.12 -0.77
C GLU A 196 2.91 -15.57 -1.80
N HIS A 197 2.88 -15.00 -3.00
CA HIS A 197 3.88 -15.25 -4.03
C HIS A 197 5.31 -14.97 -3.55
N MET A 198 5.54 -13.80 -2.94
CA MET A 198 6.85 -13.41 -2.41
C MET A 198 7.29 -14.32 -1.26
N THR A 199 6.37 -14.71 -0.38
CA THR A 199 6.67 -15.63 0.72
C THR A 199 7.10 -16.99 0.18
N ALA A 200 6.40 -17.53 -0.82
CA ALA A 200 6.80 -18.77 -1.49
C ALA A 200 8.18 -18.64 -2.15
N TYR A 201 8.44 -17.53 -2.84
CA TYR A 201 9.73 -17.26 -3.46
C TYR A 201 10.88 -17.22 -2.44
N VAL A 202 10.71 -16.47 -1.33
CA VAL A 202 11.74 -16.35 -0.28
C VAL A 202 11.97 -17.69 0.39
N LYS A 203 10.92 -18.46 0.71
CA LYS A 203 11.09 -19.81 1.27
C LYS A 203 11.84 -20.75 0.35
N GLN A 204 11.61 -20.64 -0.96
CA GLN A 204 12.30 -21.47 -1.95
C GLN A 204 13.78 -21.10 -2.10
N HIS A 205 14.11 -19.82 -2.15
CA HIS A 205 15.46 -19.35 -2.50
C HIS A 205 16.32 -18.99 -1.27
N HIS A 206 15.67 -18.73 -0.13
CA HIS A 206 16.28 -18.32 1.13
C HIS A 206 15.62 -19.04 2.33
N PRO A 207 15.63 -20.39 2.36
CA PRO A 207 14.86 -21.17 3.33
C PRO A 207 15.28 -20.97 4.80
N THR A 208 16.46 -20.40 5.05
CA THR A 208 16.97 -20.14 6.40
C THR A 208 16.63 -18.76 6.93
N VAL A 209 16.07 -17.86 6.10
CA VAL A 209 15.72 -16.50 6.51
C VAL A 209 14.33 -16.51 7.15
N PRO A 210 14.18 -16.16 8.44
CA PRO A 210 12.87 -16.08 9.07
C PRO A 210 12.01 -15.01 8.41
N ILE A 211 10.75 -15.35 8.16
CA ILE A 211 9.79 -14.43 7.56
C ILE A 211 8.82 -13.96 8.66
N LEU A 212 8.70 -12.64 8.81
CA LEU A 212 7.65 -12.00 9.59
C LEU A 212 6.54 -11.53 8.65
N ILE A 213 5.30 -11.92 8.93
CA ILE A 213 4.12 -11.37 8.26
C ILE A 213 3.19 -10.77 9.31
N ALA A 214 2.85 -9.50 9.14
CA ALA A 214 1.97 -8.75 10.03
C ALA A 214 0.71 -8.24 9.33
N GLY A 215 -0.39 -8.11 10.07
CA GLY A 215 -1.63 -7.53 9.58
C GLY A 215 -2.84 -7.91 10.45
N ASN A 216 -4.03 -7.43 10.06
CA ASN A 216 -5.26 -7.69 10.82
C ASN A 216 -6.30 -8.53 10.07
N GLY A 217 -6.29 -8.48 8.74
CA GLY A 217 -7.28 -9.19 7.93
C GLY A 217 -7.12 -10.70 8.00
N ASN A 218 -8.23 -11.44 8.04
CA ASN A 218 -8.23 -12.90 8.11
C ASN A 218 -7.39 -13.55 7.01
N ARG A 219 -7.36 -12.97 5.80
CA ARG A 219 -6.58 -13.49 4.68
C ARG A 219 -5.07 -13.40 4.90
N VAL A 220 -4.57 -12.24 5.34
CA VAL A 220 -3.13 -12.06 5.64
C VAL A 220 -2.73 -12.87 6.87
N MET A 221 -3.60 -12.99 7.86
CA MET A 221 -3.35 -13.82 9.05
C MET A 221 -3.33 -15.31 8.74
N THR A 222 -4.18 -15.78 7.82
CA THR A 222 -4.13 -17.17 7.34
C THR A 222 -2.80 -17.44 6.65
N LEU A 223 -2.36 -16.53 5.77
CA LEU A 223 -1.06 -16.65 5.12
C LEU A 223 0.10 -16.63 6.12
N ALA A 224 0.07 -15.72 7.10
CA ALA A 224 1.07 -15.64 8.16
C ALA A 224 1.16 -16.95 8.95
N ALA A 225 0.02 -17.43 9.44
CA ALA A 225 -0.09 -18.68 10.20
C ALA A 225 0.44 -19.90 9.41
N GLN A 226 0.16 -19.95 8.11
CA GLN A 226 0.51 -21.08 7.26
C GLN A 226 1.94 -21.03 6.72
N GLN A 227 2.55 -19.85 6.58
CA GLN A 227 3.79 -19.71 5.83
C GLN A 227 4.93 -19.02 6.58
N ALA A 228 4.64 -18.06 7.47
CA ALA A 228 5.64 -17.25 8.18
C ALA A 228 6.34 -18.04 9.29
N ASN A 229 7.40 -17.47 9.84
CA ASN A 229 8.04 -17.91 11.08
C ASN A 229 7.55 -17.07 12.26
N ILE A 230 7.28 -15.79 12.00
CA ILE A 230 6.83 -14.82 13.00
C ILE A 230 5.51 -14.22 12.52
N VAL A 231 4.49 -14.22 13.38
CA VAL A 231 3.19 -13.62 13.10
C VAL A 231 3.08 -12.30 13.86
N GLY A 232 2.99 -11.19 13.13
CA GLY A 232 2.86 -9.84 13.69
C GLY A 232 1.41 -9.44 13.90
N LEU A 233 1.04 -9.26 15.16
CA LEU A 233 -0.24 -8.78 15.65
C LEU A 233 -0.15 -7.28 15.95
N THR A 234 -1.25 -6.55 15.81
CA THR A 234 -1.25 -5.09 16.04
C THR A 234 -2.16 -4.65 17.18
N GLY A 235 -2.75 -5.60 17.92
CA GLY A 235 -3.71 -5.30 18.99
C GLY A 235 -4.97 -4.55 18.53
N SER A 236 -5.20 -4.44 17.21
CA SER A 236 -6.32 -3.71 16.64
C SER A 236 -7.64 -4.38 16.98
N ASN A 237 -8.68 -3.56 17.15
CA ASN A 237 -10.00 -4.03 17.54
C ASN A 237 -10.58 -5.05 16.54
N VAL A 238 -11.20 -6.09 17.09
CA VAL A 238 -11.97 -7.08 16.35
C VAL A 238 -13.42 -6.88 16.73
N HIS A 239 -14.27 -6.57 15.74
CA HIS A 239 -15.68 -6.30 16.00
C HIS A 239 -16.35 -7.42 16.81
N GLY A 240 -16.82 -7.08 18.01
CA GLY A 240 -17.57 -7.97 18.89
C GLY A 240 -16.75 -8.92 19.75
N ALA A 241 -15.41 -8.78 19.80
CA ALA A 241 -14.57 -9.53 20.72
C ALA A 241 -14.36 -8.75 22.03
N ASP A 242 -14.58 -9.41 23.16
CA ASP A 242 -14.27 -8.86 24.48
C ASP A 242 -12.75 -8.71 24.69
N ASP A 243 -11.99 -9.65 24.13
CA ASP A 243 -10.52 -9.63 24.08
C ASP A 243 -10.05 -9.78 22.62
N PRO A 244 -9.73 -8.64 21.96
CA PRO A 244 -9.28 -8.66 20.56
C PRO A 244 -7.96 -9.41 20.35
N LEU A 245 -7.06 -9.43 21.33
CA LEU A 245 -5.77 -10.11 21.17
C LEU A 245 -5.94 -11.62 21.29
N ALA A 246 -6.69 -12.10 22.29
CA ALA A 246 -7.03 -13.52 22.41
C ALA A 246 -7.70 -14.05 21.14
N GLU A 247 -8.69 -13.32 20.61
CA GLU A 247 -9.40 -13.76 19.41
C GLU A 247 -8.46 -13.86 18.19
N ARG A 248 -7.55 -12.88 18.00
CA ARG A 248 -6.57 -12.94 16.91
C ARG A 248 -5.59 -14.10 17.09
N VAL A 249 -5.12 -14.37 18.32
CA VAL A 249 -4.25 -15.52 18.61
C VAL A 249 -4.96 -16.84 18.33
N ASP A 250 -6.22 -16.98 18.75
CA ASP A 250 -7.03 -18.18 18.47
C ASP A 250 -7.33 -18.36 16.98
N PHE A 251 -7.51 -17.27 16.24
CA PHE A 251 -7.59 -17.31 14.78
C PHE A 251 -6.29 -17.88 14.18
N VAL A 252 -5.13 -17.35 14.58
CA VAL A 252 -3.82 -17.82 14.10
C VAL A 252 -3.61 -19.29 14.46
N ARG A 253 -3.96 -19.71 15.68
CA ARG A 253 -3.87 -21.11 16.12
C ARG A 253 -4.67 -22.05 15.23
N ARG A 254 -5.93 -21.72 14.94
CA ARG A 254 -6.79 -22.51 14.04
C ARG A 254 -6.26 -22.54 12.60
N ALA A 255 -5.76 -21.42 12.10
CA ALA A 255 -5.22 -21.34 10.74
C ALA A 255 -3.87 -22.07 10.58
N ALA A 256 -3.06 -22.11 11.63
CA ALA A 256 -1.77 -22.79 11.65
C ALA A 256 -1.90 -24.31 11.83
N GLY A 257 -2.88 -24.78 12.61
CA GLY A 257 -2.99 -26.20 12.95
C GLY A 257 -1.74 -26.70 13.68
N ASP A 258 -1.22 -27.86 13.28
CA ASP A 258 -0.10 -28.55 13.96
C ASP A 258 1.20 -27.74 14.03
N ARG A 259 1.37 -26.72 13.18
CA ARG A 259 2.58 -25.89 13.17
C ARG A 259 2.51 -24.66 14.07
N PHE A 260 1.43 -24.48 14.83
CA PHE A 260 1.27 -23.30 15.70
C PHE A 260 2.42 -23.17 16.70
N ASP A 261 2.83 -24.27 17.32
CA ASP A 261 3.89 -24.27 18.34
C ASP A 261 5.28 -23.90 17.80
N ALA A 262 5.44 -23.89 16.47
CA ALA A 262 6.65 -23.46 15.79
C ALA A 262 6.64 -21.97 15.39
N LEU A 263 5.53 -21.26 15.61
CA LEU A 263 5.40 -19.83 15.31
C LEU A 263 5.85 -18.99 16.51
N GLU A 264 6.57 -17.91 16.21
CA GLU A 264 6.77 -16.83 17.16
C GLU A 264 5.65 -15.80 17.00
N LEU A 265 5.02 -15.40 18.11
CA LEU A 265 4.00 -14.35 18.10
C LEU A 265 4.65 -13.01 18.46
N ASN A 266 4.50 -12.04 17.55
CA ASN A 266 4.98 -10.67 17.72
C ASN A 266 3.80 -9.71 17.91
N LEU A 267 3.93 -8.74 18.81
CA LEU A 267 2.97 -7.67 19.00
C LEU A 267 3.60 -6.30 18.70
N ALA A 268 2.99 -5.54 17.80
CA ALA A 268 3.35 -4.15 17.56
C ALA A 268 2.76 -3.25 18.64
N ILE A 269 3.61 -2.57 19.38
CA ILE A 269 3.26 -1.54 20.36
C ILE A 269 3.14 -0.20 19.63
N THR A 270 1.98 0.42 19.75
CA THR A 270 1.60 1.64 19.02
C THR A 270 1.58 2.88 19.90
N ALA A 271 1.67 2.71 21.22
CA ALA A 271 1.82 3.81 22.17
C ALA A 271 2.51 3.36 23.46
N LEU A 272 3.38 4.22 23.97
CA LEU A 272 4.12 4.06 25.22
C LEU A 272 4.35 5.45 25.85
N PRO A 273 4.58 5.59 27.17
CA PRO A 273 4.89 6.88 27.77
C PRO A 273 6.24 7.43 27.30
N ASN A 274 6.38 8.75 27.25
CA ASN A 274 7.70 9.35 27.10
C ASN A 274 8.53 9.20 28.38
N GLU A 275 9.81 9.50 28.32
CA GLU A 275 10.66 9.46 29.49
C GLU A 275 10.16 10.42 30.59
N GLY A 276 9.95 9.88 31.79
CA GLY A 276 9.45 10.63 32.94
C GLY A 276 7.93 10.76 33.01
N GLU A 277 7.21 10.22 32.01
CA GLU A 277 5.75 10.19 31.97
C GLU A 277 5.23 8.78 32.28
N THR A 278 3.97 8.69 32.70
CA THR A 278 3.24 7.41 32.89
C THR A 278 2.09 7.25 31.91
N ALA A 279 1.61 8.35 31.32
CA ALA A 279 0.56 8.31 30.32
C ALA A 279 1.18 8.06 28.93
N PRO A 280 0.62 7.14 28.11
CA PRO A 280 1.13 6.88 26.78
C PRO A 280 0.84 8.02 25.79
N ASP A 281 1.75 8.23 24.83
CA ASP A 281 1.48 9.08 23.68
C ASP A 281 0.55 8.36 22.68
N LEU A 282 -0.70 8.82 22.62
CA LEU A 282 -1.74 8.21 21.77
C LEU A 282 -1.72 8.71 20.31
N ALA A 283 -0.83 9.64 19.94
CA ALA A 283 -0.86 10.32 18.65
C ALA A 283 -0.80 9.35 17.46
N MET A 284 0.06 8.33 17.52
CA MET A 284 0.15 7.30 16.48
C MET A 284 -1.09 6.41 16.47
N THR A 285 -1.48 5.87 17.63
CA THR A 285 -2.62 4.95 17.74
C THR A 285 -3.92 5.62 17.25
N ARG A 286 -4.11 6.91 17.51
CA ARG A 286 -5.27 7.69 17.03
C ARG A 286 -5.38 7.76 15.51
N ARG A 287 -4.25 7.73 14.78
CA ARG A 287 -4.28 7.71 13.30
C ARG A 287 -4.86 6.41 12.75
N TYR A 288 -4.68 5.30 13.48
CA TYR A 288 -5.17 3.98 13.06
C TYR A 288 -6.56 3.65 13.65
N ALA A 289 -6.95 4.31 14.73
CA ALA A 289 -8.25 4.15 15.38
C ALA A 289 -8.93 5.50 15.67
N PRO A 290 -9.28 6.29 14.63
CA PRO A 290 -9.82 7.64 14.81
C PRO A 290 -11.19 7.68 15.48
N GLU A 291 -11.95 6.58 15.39
CA GLU A 291 -13.32 6.48 15.91
C GLU A 291 -13.41 6.05 17.38
N LEU A 292 -12.28 5.65 18.00
CA LEU A 292 -12.25 5.20 19.39
C LEU A 292 -12.06 6.37 20.35
N SER A 293 -12.72 6.30 21.51
CA SER A 293 -12.47 7.21 22.64
C SER A 293 -11.09 6.95 23.24
N ASP A 294 -10.58 7.88 24.05
CA ASP A 294 -9.29 7.72 24.73
C ASP A 294 -9.30 6.51 25.67
N GLU A 295 -10.40 6.28 26.38
CA GLU A 295 -10.56 5.12 27.24
C GLU A 295 -10.51 3.81 26.44
N GLN A 296 -11.13 3.79 25.25
CA GLN A 296 -11.11 2.64 24.35
C GLN A 296 -9.72 2.39 23.76
N ILE A 297 -8.95 3.46 23.46
CA ILE A 297 -7.57 3.34 22.98
C ILE A 297 -6.66 2.82 24.08
N LEU A 298 -6.79 3.34 25.29
CA LEU A 298 -6.00 2.91 26.45
C LEU A 298 -6.25 1.45 26.83
N ALA A 299 -7.40 0.89 26.45
CA ALA A 299 -7.73 -0.51 26.65
C ALA A 299 -7.13 -1.45 25.58
N LEU A 300 -6.50 -0.93 24.52
CA LEU A 300 -5.89 -1.76 23.48
C LEU A 300 -4.58 -2.38 23.99
N HIS A 301 -4.37 -3.66 23.71
CA HIS A 301 -3.14 -4.39 24.08
C HIS A 301 -1.85 -3.81 23.44
N SER A 302 -1.98 -3.02 22.37
CA SER A 302 -0.84 -2.34 21.74
C SER A 302 -0.48 -1.01 22.42
N VAL A 303 -1.23 -0.59 23.44
CA VAL A 303 -1.05 0.67 24.17
C VAL A 303 -0.62 0.33 25.59
N LEU A 304 0.60 0.72 25.96
CA LEU A 304 1.17 0.42 27.27
C LEU A 304 1.22 1.71 28.10
N GLY A 305 0.80 1.64 29.35
CA GLY A 305 0.85 2.76 30.29
C GLY A 305 1.56 2.39 31.59
N GLY A 306 1.98 3.39 32.34
CA GLY A 306 2.65 3.23 33.63
C GLY A 306 4.17 3.36 33.56
N SER A 307 4.81 3.01 34.68
CA SER A 307 6.25 2.96 34.84
C SER A 307 6.88 1.82 34.03
N PRO A 308 8.20 1.85 33.76
CA PRO A 308 8.88 0.78 33.04
C PRO A 308 8.66 -0.62 33.63
N ARG A 309 8.55 -0.72 34.96
CA ARG A 309 8.27 -1.98 35.65
C ARG A 309 6.84 -2.47 35.43
N GLU A 310 5.84 -1.59 35.53
CA GLU A 310 4.43 -1.95 35.24
C GLU A 310 4.24 -2.38 33.78
N ILE A 311 4.96 -1.74 32.87
CA ILE A 311 5.00 -2.14 31.46
C ILE A 311 5.64 -3.52 31.32
N ALA A 312 6.77 -3.79 31.98
CA ALA A 312 7.41 -5.10 31.96
C ALA A 312 6.49 -6.21 32.51
N ASP A 313 5.81 -5.95 33.63
CA ASP A 313 4.83 -6.86 34.23
C ASP A 313 3.67 -7.15 33.24
N THR A 314 3.20 -6.13 32.53
CA THR A 314 2.16 -6.26 31.49
C THR A 314 2.63 -7.16 30.35
N LEU A 315 3.85 -6.93 29.83
CA LEU A 315 4.41 -7.73 28.74
C LEU A 315 4.69 -9.18 29.16
N ALA A 316 5.14 -9.40 30.40
CA ALA A 316 5.26 -10.75 30.96
C ALA A 316 3.89 -11.45 31.03
N GLY A 317 2.85 -10.73 31.44
CA GLY A 317 1.47 -11.22 31.40
C GLY A 317 1.01 -11.60 29.99
N TYR A 318 1.37 -10.82 28.96
CA TYR A 318 1.02 -11.15 27.57
C TYR A 318 1.70 -12.42 27.08
N ARG A 319 2.94 -12.68 27.50
CA ARG A 319 3.61 -13.96 27.23
C ARG A 319 2.86 -15.12 27.87
N ASP A 320 2.46 -14.97 29.13
CA ASP A 320 1.87 -16.05 29.90
C ASP A 320 0.42 -16.36 29.47
N ILE A 321 -0.35 -15.33 29.10
CA ILE A 321 -1.76 -15.46 28.68
C ILE A 321 -1.89 -15.81 27.19
N TYR A 322 -1.13 -15.13 26.33
CA TYR A 322 -1.32 -15.20 24.87
C TYR A 322 -0.17 -15.93 24.14
N GLY A 323 0.96 -16.18 24.80
CA GLY A 323 2.14 -16.74 24.16
C GLY A 323 2.94 -15.73 23.31
N VAL A 324 2.73 -14.42 23.51
CA VAL A 324 3.49 -13.38 22.80
C VAL A 324 4.90 -13.27 23.39
N THR A 325 5.91 -13.51 22.56
CA THR A 325 7.32 -13.55 22.99
C THR A 325 8.18 -12.46 22.34
N SER A 326 7.58 -11.66 21.46
CA SER A 326 8.28 -10.72 20.60
C SER A 326 7.49 -9.43 20.51
N PHE A 327 8.18 -8.29 20.56
CA PHE A 327 7.54 -6.98 20.58
C PHE A 327 8.22 -6.04 19.60
N THR A 328 7.41 -5.31 18.82
CA THR A 328 7.88 -4.27 17.91
C THR A 328 7.51 -2.91 18.48
N VAL A 329 8.49 -2.07 18.75
CA VAL A 329 8.29 -0.71 19.31
C VAL A 329 8.71 0.36 18.31
N GLN A 330 8.13 1.54 18.43
CA GLN A 330 8.48 2.68 17.59
C GLN A 330 9.77 3.35 18.07
N ASP A 331 10.51 3.95 17.12
CA ASP A 331 11.81 4.61 17.36
C ASP A 331 11.75 5.69 18.44
N ASN A 332 10.68 6.48 18.45
CA ASN A 332 10.44 7.54 19.44
C ASN A 332 10.24 7.04 20.88
N HIS A 333 10.07 5.72 21.09
CA HIS A 333 9.90 5.13 22.41
C HIS A 333 11.13 4.35 22.89
N LEU A 334 12.22 4.31 22.12
CA LEU A 334 13.39 3.48 22.42
C LEU A 334 14.00 3.76 23.79
N ASP A 335 14.17 5.04 24.15
CA ASP A 335 14.83 5.43 25.41
C ASP A 335 14.04 4.94 26.64
N ASN A 336 12.71 5.08 26.62
CA ASN A 336 11.89 4.59 27.73
C ASN A 336 11.77 3.05 27.69
N PHE A 337 11.65 2.45 26.50
CA PHE A 337 11.56 0.99 26.37
C PHE A 337 12.86 0.27 26.78
N ALA A 338 14.02 0.91 26.62
CA ALA A 338 15.28 0.38 27.14
C ALA A 338 15.25 0.12 28.65
N LYS A 339 14.50 0.94 29.41
CA LYS A 339 14.28 0.74 30.85
C LYS A 339 13.36 -0.45 31.12
N VAL A 340 12.32 -0.64 30.29
CA VAL A 340 11.45 -1.83 30.35
C VAL A 340 12.25 -3.10 30.12
N ILE A 341 13.16 -3.10 29.14
CA ILE A 341 14.05 -4.24 28.86
C ILE A 341 14.90 -4.60 30.09
N ALA A 342 15.35 -3.62 30.87
CA ALA A 342 16.10 -3.88 32.09
C ALA A 342 15.27 -4.58 33.17
N GLU A 343 13.97 -4.26 33.26
CA GLU A 343 13.02 -4.90 34.20
C GLU A 343 12.59 -6.31 33.75
N LEU A 344 12.71 -6.64 32.46
CA LEU A 344 12.38 -7.96 31.89
C LEU A 344 13.51 -9.00 32.05
N ARG A 345 14.71 -8.61 32.49
CA ARG A 345 15.89 -9.47 32.63
C ARG A 345 16.00 -10.11 34.01
#